data_AF-A0A6J0TU07-F1
#
_entry.id   AF-A0A6J0TU07-F1
#
_cell.length_a   1.000
_cell.length_b   1.000
_cell.length_c   1.000
_cell.angle_alpha   90.00
_cell.angle_beta   90.00
_cell.angle_gamma   90.00
#
_symmetry.space_group_name_H-M   'P 1'
#
loop_
_entity.id
_entity.type
_entity.pdbx_description
1 polymer ?
#
loop_
_entity_poly.entity_id
_entity_poly.type
_entity_poly.pdbx_seq_one_letter_code
_entity_poly.pdbx_strand_id
1 'polypeptide(L)'
;MMKVFPYVDILFGNEMEAATFAREQGFETEDIKEIARKAQALPKVNLKRQRIVVFTQGKDDTVMATDTEVRSFPVLISDQSEIVDTNGAGDAFVGGFLSQLVYDRPLTECIRAGHYAASVIIKRSGCTFPEKPDFH
;
A
#
# COMPACT_ATOMS: atom_id res chain seq x y z
N MET A 1 -0.54 -18.99 0.07
CA MET A 1 -1.22 -17.72 0.36
C MET A 1 -2.62 -17.90 0.96
N MET A 2 -3.56 -18.59 0.30
CA MET A 2 -4.98 -18.64 0.72
C MET A 2 -5.28 -19.27 2.07
N LYS A 3 -4.37 -20.08 2.64
CA LYS A 3 -4.51 -20.59 4.02
C LYS A 3 -4.34 -19.51 5.09
N VAL A 4 -3.56 -18.46 4.80
CA VAL A 4 -3.27 -17.35 5.73
C VAL A 4 -4.22 -16.17 5.49
N PHE A 5 -4.71 -16.00 4.25
CA PHE A 5 -5.56 -14.88 3.84
C PHE A 5 -6.77 -14.60 4.75
N PRO A 6 -7.48 -15.60 5.32
CA PRO A 6 -8.59 -15.36 6.23
C PRO A 6 -8.22 -14.61 7.52
N TYR A 7 -6.94 -14.58 7.88
CA TYR A 7 -6.41 -13.91 9.07
C TYR A 7 -5.79 -12.53 8.76
N VAL A 8 -5.70 -12.15 7.49
CA VAL A 8 -5.09 -10.88 7.07
C VAL A 8 -6.07 -9.74 7.28
N ASP A 9 -5.72 -8.83 8.20
CA ASP A 9 -6.43 -7.57 8.44
C ASP A 9 -6.04 -6.49 7.41
N ILE A 10 -4.75 -6.39 7.06
CA ILE A 10 -4.25 -5.45 6.06
C ILE A 10 -3.38 -6.20 5.05
N LEU A 11 -3.74 -6.12 3.77
CA LEU A 11 -2.96 -6.66 2.66
C LEU A 11 -2.26 -5.51 1.93
N PHE A 12 -0.93 -5.60 1.81
CA PHE A 12 -0.14 -4.74 0.95
C PHE A 12 0.31 -5.49 -0.29
N GLY A 13 0.51 -4.77 -1.38
CA GLY A 13 1.15 -5.29 -2.60
C GLY A 13 1.34 -4.19 -3.64
N ASN A 14 2.05 -4.49 -4.71
CA ASN A 14 2.13 -3.63 -5.89
C ASN A 14 1.16 -4.08 -7.00
N GLU A 15 1.08 -3.31 -8.08
CA GLU A 15 0.20 -3.56 -9.22
C GLU A 15 0.47 -4.92 -9.92
N MET A 16 1.73 -5.35 -10.01
CA MET A 16 2.09 -6.62 -10.64
C MET A 16 1.70 -7.83 -9.78
N GLU A 17 1.90 -7.71 -8.47
CA GLU A 17 1.46 -8.70 -7.48
C GLU A 17 -0.07 -8.77 -7.45
N ALA A 18 -0.77 -7.63 -7.48
CA ALA A 18 -2.22 -7.56 -7.52
C ALA A 18 -2.79 -8.20 -8.79
N ALA A 19 -2.22 -7.90 -9.96
CA ALA A 19 -2.64 -8.49 -11.24
C ALA A 19 -2.42 -10.01 -11.26
N THR A 20 -1.29 -10.47 -10.72
CA THR A 20 -1.01 -11.91 -10.61
C THR A 20 -1.98 -12.59 -9.64
N PHE A 21 -2.22 -11.97 -8.48
CA PHE A 21 -3.20 -12.46 -7.52
C PHE A 21 -4.60 -12.55 -8.14
N ALA A 22 -5.03 -11.54 -8.89
CA ALA A 22 -6.32 -11.53 -9.57
C ALA A 22 -6.48 -12.69 -10.57
N ARG A 23 -5.44 -12.99 -11.35
CA ARG A 23 -5.43 -14.13 -12.29
C ARG A 23 -5.53 -15.47 -11.56
N GLU A 24 -4.69 -15.69 -10.56
CA GLU A 24 -4.67 -16.96 -9.80
C GLU A 24 -5.98 -17.18 -9.02
N GLN A 25 -6.66 -16.11 -8.63
CA GLN A 25 -7.93 -16.16 -7.91
C GLN A 25 -9.16 -16.14 -8.83
N GLY A 26 -8.97 -16.05 -10.15
CA GLY A 26 -10.08 -16.03 -11.11
C GLY A 26 -10.99 -14.81 -10.99
N PHE A 27 -10.43 -13.63 -10.71
CA PHE A 27 -11.22 -12.40 -10.54
C PHE A 27 -11.75 -11.81 -11.85
N GLU A 28 -11.24 -12.26 -13.00
CA GLU A 28 -11.66 -11.83 -14.35
C GLU A 28 -11.63 -10.30 -14.56
N THR A 29 -10.61 -9.64 -14.01
CA THR A 29 -10.39 -8.20 -14.17
C THR A 29 -8.91 -7.85 -14.07
N GLU A 30 -8.51 -6.80 -14.78
CA GLU A 30 -7.19 -6.16 -14.68
C GLU A 30 -7.29 -4.77 -14.02
N ASP A 31 -8.51 -4.30 -13.70
CA ASP A 31 -8.72 -3.02 -13.01
C ASP A 31 -8.30 -3.13 -11.55
N ILE A 32 -7.26 -2.38 -11.17
CA ILE A 32 -6.66 -2.42 -9.83
C ILE A 32 -7.66 -2.10 -8.70
N LYS A 33 -8.66 -1.24 -8.95
CA LYS A 33 -9.67 -0.87 -7.95
C LYS A 33 -10.64 -2.02 -7.73
N GLU A 34 -11.03 -2.71 -8.80
CA GLU A 34 -11.86 -3.90 -8.73
C GLU A 34 -11.11 -5.08 -8.12
N ILE A 35 -9.82 -5.26 -8.44
CA ILE A 35 -8.97 -6.27 -7.78
C ILE A 35 -8.89 -6.00 -6.27
N ALA A 36 -8.65 -4.74 -5.88
CA ALA A 36 -8.59 -4.36 -4.46
C ALA A 36 -9.93 -4.63 -3.75
N ARG A 37 -11.06 -4.27 -4.38
CA ARG A 37 -12.41 -4.54 -3.86
C ARG A 37 -12.65 -6.05 -3.67
N LYS A 38 -12.35 -6.86 -4.69
CA LYS A 38 -12.54 -8.31 -4.61
C LYS A 38 -11.63 -8.96 -3.58
N ALA A 39 -10.37 -8.54 -3.49
CA ALA A 39 -9.42 -9.01 -2.48
C ALA A 39 -9.87 -8.65 -1.05
N GLN A 40 -10.43 -7.44 -0.88
CA GLN A 40 -10.98 -6.97 0.40
C GLN A 40 -12.13 -7.88 0.86
N ALA A 41 -13.04 -8.23 -0.06
CA ALA A 41 -14.24 -9.01 0.21
C ALA A 41 -14.02 -10.53 0.39
N LEU A 42 -12.81 -11.04 0.21
CA LEU A 42 -12.51 -12.47 0.41
C LEU A 42 -12.83 -12.93 1.85
N PRO A 43 -13.06 -14.24 2.07
CA PRO A 43 -13.40 -14.76 3.40
C PRO A 43 -12.43 -14.32 4.50
N LYS A 44 -12.96 -13.97 5.67
CA LYS A 44 -12.20 -13.49 6.83
C LYS A 44 -12.77 -14.05 8.12
N VAL A 45 -11.91 -14.55 9.02
CA VAL A 45 -12.36 -15.19 10.26
C VAL A 45 -12.70 -14.19 11.36
N ASN A 46 -11.91 -13.12 11.48
CA ASN A 46 -12.13 -12.09 12.49
C ASN A 46 -13.10 -11.02 11.96
N LEU A 47 -14.36 -11.11 12.36
CA LEU A 47 -15.41 -10.17 11.95
C LEU A 47 -15.37 -8.82 12.69
N LYS A 48 -14.55 -8.68 13.75
CA LYS A 48 -14.41 -7.41 14.50
C LYS A 48 -13.55 -6.38 13.77
N ARG A 49 -12.76 -6.81 12.78
CA ARG A 49 -11.91 -5.95 11.95
C ARG A 49 -12.19 -6.29 10.49
N GLN A 50 -12.55 -5.29 9.70
CA GLN A 50 -12.71 -5.49 8.26
C GLN A 50 -11.34 -5.50 7.58
N ARG A 51 -11.22 -6.22 6.46
CA ARG A 51 -9.98 -6.22 5.69
C ARG A 51 -9.78 -4.85 5.05
N ILE A 52 -8.53 -4.40 5.05
CA ILE A 52 -8.06 -3.26 4.24
C ILE A 52 -7.08 -3.82 3.21
N VAL A 53 -7.19 -3.37 1.98
CA VAL A 53 -6.24 -3.70 0.91
C VAL A 53 -5.61 -2.41 0.43
N VAL A 54 -4.28 -2.39 0.32
CA VAL A 54 -3.51 -1.23 -0.16
C VAL A 54 -2.59 -1.70 -1.27
N PHE A 55 -2.80 -1.17 -2.48
CA PHE A 55 -1.95 -1.44 -3.63
C PHE A 55 -1.23 -0.19 -4.11
N THR A 56 0.11 -0.23 -4.10
CA THR A 56 0.95 0.82 -4.68
C THR A 56 1.08 0.63 -6.18
N GLN A 57 1.30 1.71 -6.94
CA GLN A 57 1.42 1.67 -8.41
C GLN A 57 2.62 2.48 -8.92
N GLY A 58 3.74 2.41 -8.20
CA GLY A 58 4.94 3.21 -8.48
C GLY A 58 4.65 4.71 -8.43
N LYS A 59 4.60 5.35 -9.60
CA LYS A 59 4.29 6.79 -9.76
C LYS A 59 2.80 7.10 -9.80
N ASP A 60 1.97 6.11 -10.10
CA ASP A 60 0.52 6.25 -10.21
C ASP A 60 -0.13 6.12 -8.82
N ASP A 61 -1.40 6.51 -8.72
CA ASP A 61 -2.13 6.57 -7.46
C ASP A 61 -2.05 5.26 -6.65
N THR A 62 -1.84 5.36 -5.34
CA THR A 62 -2.04 4.22 -4.45
C THR A 62 -3.52 3.97 -4.26
N VAL A 63 -3.95 2.72 -4.40
CA VAL A 63 -5.35 2.30 -4.24
C VAL A 63 -5.55 1.67 -2.88
N MET A 64 -6.56 2.12 -2.15
CA MET A 64 -7.01 1.52 -0.89
C MET A 64 -8.45 1.05 -1.02
N ALA A 65 -8.73 -0.19 -0.64
CA ALA A 65 -10.08 -0.71 -0.49
C ALA A 65 -10.37 -1.00 0.99
N THR A 66 -11.51 -0.53 1.44
CA THR A 66 -12.14 -0.87 2.73
C THR A 66 -13.47 -1.58 2.46
N ASP A 67 -14.23 -1.91 3.50
CA ASP A 67 -15.58 -2.47 3.38
C ASP A 67 -16.61 -1.48 2.80
N THR A 68 -16.34 -0.17 2.90
CA THR A 68 -17.28 0.87 2.48
C THR A 68 -16.91 1.52 1.15
N GLU A 69 -15.63 1.51 0.77
CA GLU A 69 -15.17 2.29 -0.37
C GLU A 69 -13.83 1.81 -0.96
N VAL A 70 -13.58 2.25 -2.19
CA VAL A 70 -12.27 2.19 -2.84
C VAL A 70 -11.82 3.61 -3.16
N ARG A 71 -10.68 4.03 -2.60
CA ARG A 71 -10.09 5.36 -2.78
C ARG A 71 -8.74 5.27 -3.47
N SER A 72 -8.44 6.30 -4.25
CA SER A 72 -7.11 6.53 -4.84
C SER A 72 -6.44 7.69 -4.12
N PHE A 73 -5.14 7.55 -3.88
CA PHE A 73 -4.30 8.54 -3.24
C PHE A 73 -3.15 8.88 -4.18
N PRO A 74 -3.09 10.12 -4.70
CA PRO A 74 -1.99 10.52 -5.57
C PRO A 74 -0.67 10.43 -4.80
N VAL A 75 0.33 9.84 -5.43
CA VAL A 75 1.68 9.80 -4.86
C VAL A 75 2.21 11.23 -4.80
N LEU A 76 2.92 11.55 -3.72
CA LEU A 76 3.66 12.81 -3.62
C LEU A 76 4.63 12.85 -4.80
N ILE A 77 4.34 13.68 -5.80
CA ILE A 77 5.15 13.78 -7.01
C ILE A 77 6.55 14.20 -6.58
N SER A 78 7.45 13.23 -6.56
CA SER A 78 8.87 13.50 -6.55
C SER A 78 9.23 13.91 -7.96
N ASP A 79 9.98 15.00 -8.11
CA ASP A 79 10.64 15.29 -9.38
C ASP A 79 11.39 14.03 -9.82
N GLN A 80 11.06 13.51 -11.01
CA GLN A 80 11.64 12.25 -11.49
C GLN A 80 13.16 12.36 -11.64
N SER A 81 13.70 13.57 -11.78
CA SER A 81 15.14 13.81 -11.82
C SER A 81 15.83 13.58 -10.47
N GLU A 82 15.10 13.56 -9.36
CA GLU A 82 15.63 13.29 -8.02
C GLU A 82 15.62 11.79 -7.66
N ILE A 83 15.04 10.92 -8.51
CA ILE A 83 14.98 9.49 -8.26
C ILE A 83 16.35 8.88 -8.54
N VAL A 84 16.96 8.30 -7.50
CA VAL A 84 18.26 7.63 -7.56
C VAL A 84 18.09 6.10 -7.62
N ASP A 85 17.21 5.55 -6.80
CA ASP A 85 17.02 4.10 -6.66
C ASP A 85 15.57 3.82 -6.21
N THR A 86 14.84 2.92 -6.88
CA THR A 86 13.47 2.56 -6.49
C THR A 86 13.43 1.34 -5.56
N ASN A 87 14.57 0.70 -5.29
CA ASN A 87 14.66 -0.44 -4.40
C ASN A 87 14.24 -0.05 -2.97
N GLY A 88 13.35 -0.84 -2.39
CA GLY A 88 12.86 -0.62 -1.03
C GLY A 88 11.78 0.47 -0.90
N ALA A 89 11.31 1.08 -2.00
CA ALA A 89 10.21 2.05 -1.95
C ALA A 89 8.93 1.44 -1.35
N GLY A 90 8.61 0.20 -1.72
CA GLY A 90 7.48 -0.54 -1.15
C GLY A 90 7.64 -0.82 0.35
N ASP A 91 8.83 -1.26 0.77
CA ASP A 91 9.13 -1.50 2.19
C ASP A 91 9.06 -0.21 3.02
N ALA A 92 9.59 0.89 2.47
CA ALA A 92 9.52 2.21 3.08
C ALA A 92 8.08 2.70 3.18
N PHE A 93 7.26 2.49 2.14
CA PHE A 93 5.84 2.81 2.17
C PHE A 93 5.12 2.06 3.29
N VAL A 94 5.34 0.75 3.40
CA VAL A 94 4.75 -0.07 4.47
C VAL A 94 5.23 0.40 5.84
N GLY A 95 6.53 0.70 5.98
CA GLY A 95 7.10 1.23 7.23
C GLY A 95 6.46 2.56 7.65
N GLY A 96 6.32 3.50 6.71
CA GLY A 96 5.64 4.78 6.94
C GLY A 96 4.17 4.58 7.32
N PHE A 97 3.45 3.70 6.62
CA PHE A 97 2.07 3.36 6.96
C PHE A 97 1.94 2.81 8.38
N LEU A 98 2.77 1.82 8.72
CA LEU A 98 2.76 1.19 10.04
C LEU A 98 3.14 2.18 11.15
N SER A 99 4.01 3.16 10.86
CA SER A 99 4.41 4.19 11.84
C SER A 99 3.25 5.03 12.37
N GLN A 100 2.19 5.21 11.57
CA GLN A 100 0.99 5.93 11.96
C GLN A 100 -0.11 4.99 12.45
N LEU A 101 -0.18 3.79 11.88
CA LEU A 101 -1.16 2.78 12.27
C LEU A 101 -1.05 2.41 13.75
N VAL A 102 0.18 2.29 14.28
CA VAL A 102 0.41 1.95 15.70
C VAL A 102 -0.07 3.02 16.69
N TYR A 103 -0.36 4.23 16.21
CA TYR A 103 -0.94 5.32 17.00
C TYR A 103 -2.43 5.52 16.69
N ASP A 104 -3.09 4.53 16.07
CA ASP A 104 -4.50 4.58 15.67
C ASP A 104 -4.86 5.83 14.83
N ARG A 105 -3.89 6.31 14.03
CA ARG A 105 -4.13 7.44 13.13
C ARG A 105 -5.08 7.04 12.00
N PRO A 106 -5.80 8.01 11.41
CA PRO A 106 -6.65 7.75 10.25
C PRO A 106 -5.87 7.11 9.09
N LEU A 107 -6.51 6.23 8.32
CA LEU A 107 -5.86 5.54 7.19
C LEU A 107 -5.27 6.52 6.16
N THR A 108 -5.89 7.68 5.99
CA THR A 108 -5.37 8.76 5.13
C THR A 108 -4.00 9.25 5.60
N GLU A 109 -3.78 9.36 6.91
CA GLU A 109 -2.48 9.71 7.50
C GLU A 109 -1.47 8.57 7.36
N CYS A 110 -1.91 7.31 7.49
CA CYS A 110 -1.05 6.16 7.25
C CYS A 110 -0.55 6.12 5.80
N ILE A 111 -1.43 6.34 4.81
CA ILE A 111 -1.04 6.43 3.39
C ILE A 111 -0.08 7.61 3.18
N ARG A 112 -0.37 8.78 3.76
CA ARG A 112 0.48 9.98 3.65
C ARG A 112 1.89 9.73 4.20
N ALA A 113 2.01 9.07 5.35
CA ALA A 113 3.29 8.69 5.92
C ALA A 113 4.03 7.65 5.08
N GLY A 114 3.30 6.70 4.47
CA GLY A 114 3.88 5.76 3.52
C GLY A 114 4.45 6.45 2.29
N HIS A 115 3.70 7.36 1.67
CA HIS A 115 4.20 8.16 0.55
C HIS A 115 5.40 9.02 0.93
N TYR A 116 5.36 9.65 2.10
CA TYR A 116 6.51 10.39 2.63
C TYR A 116 7.75 9.50 2.73
N ALA A 117 7.66 8.38 3.43
CA ALA A 117 8.79 7.46 3.64
C ALA A 117 9.35 6.93 2.31
N ALA A 118 8.48 6.53 1.38
CA ALA A 118 8.89 6.10 0.04
C ALA A 118 9.60 7.23 -0.73
N SER A 119 9.08 8.45 -0.68
CA SER A 119 9.68 9.60 -1.36
C SER A 119 11.06 10.00 -0.80
N VAL A 120 11.31 9.74 0.48
CA VAL A 120 12.64 9.93 1.09
C VAL A 120 13.62 8.85 0.60
N ILE A 121 13.18 7.59 0.55
CA ILE A 121 14.04 6.48 0.15
C ILE A 121 14.46 6.56 -1.30
N ILE A 122 13.54 6.89 -2.21
CA ILE A 122 13.84 6.86 -3.64
C ILE A 122 14.91 7.87 -4.09
N LYS A 123 15.19 8.89 -3.26
CA LYS A 123 16.21 9.92 -3.49
C LYS A 123 17.61 9.52 -3.01
N ARG A 124 17.76 8.29 -2.52
CA ARG A 124 18.98 7.79 -1.87
C ARG A 124 19.29 6.41 -2.43
N SER A 125 20.56 6.01 -2.38
CA SER A 125 20.94 4.65 -2.77
C SER A 125 20.56 3.68 -1.66
N GLY A 126 19.79 2.64 -2.00
CA GLY A 126 19.23 1.69 -1.05
C GLY A 126 18.25 2.30 -0.02
N CYS A 127 17.85 1.49 0.96
CA CYS A 127 16.88 1.89 1.99
C CYS A 127 17.57 2.64 3.15
N THR A 128 18.01 3.89 2.90
CA THR A 128 18.68 4.74 3.91
C THR A 128 17.90 6.02 4.20
N PHE A 129 17.93 6.50 5.45
CA PHE A 129 17.17 7.67 5.90
C PHE A 129 18.08 8.77 6.48
N PRO A 130 17.62 10.05 6.47
CA PRO A 130 18.27 11.10 7.28
C PRO A 130 18.14 10.80 8.79
N GLU A 131 18.92 11.50 9.61
CA GLU A 131 18.95 11.31 11.07
C GLU A 131 17.56 11.49 11.73
N LYS A 132 16.75 12.42 11.18
CA LYS A 132 15.40 12.70 11.68
C LYS A 132 14.40 12.78 10.52
N PRO A 133 13.17 12.29 10.69
CA PRO A 133 12.11 12.50 9.73
C PRO A 133 11.61 13.95 9.78
N ASP A 134 11.23 14.46 8.63
CA ASP A 134 10.53 15.72 8.39
C ASP A 134 9.08 15.43 7.97
N PHE A 135 8.36 14.73 8.84
CA PHE A 135 6.95 14.36 8.68
C PHE A 135 6.15 14.97 9.82
N HIS A 136 5.15 15.77 9.47
CA HIS A 136 4.32 16.55 10.39
C HIS A 136 2.85 16.31 10.10
#